data_AF-A0A7X3RKF1-F1
#
_entry.id   AF-A0A7X3RKF1-F1
#
_cell.length_a   1.000
_cell.length_b   1.000
_cell.length_c   1.000
_cell.angle_alpha   90.00
_cell.angle_beta   90.00
_cell.angle_gamma   90.00
#
_symmetry.space_group_name_H-M   'P 1'
#
loop_
_entity.id
_entity.type
_entity.pdbx_description
1 polymer ?
#
loop_
_entity_poly.entity_id
_entity_poly.type
_entity_poly.pdbx_seq_one_letter_code
_entity_poly.pdbx_strand_id
1 'polypeptide(L)'
;MPAMPVREIPLPDAPRDEVNAADFFDRESMTCGLEDAVASLPESGGRVRIPAGTYLLRKTLYVPSRVSLVGDGPATVLKIRPLQVAYLSKDIRKGGRVLTCKTRPPFCVGEGIGVCDDKHRGWWGTHGEVERVVGNRVWMSVPFNRRLLVRDNARVVNLFPCIWSEGETDIEIRDLTIKGPEDYEGDWWDFTYSAMHIVGCERVRVLNCSVFGWPSDGFGIQRGCDAQVAHCQAHGCRGHGFHPGTGLARSVWSHNIGKGNGGDGYYFCARVHHSVCSDSVFSENGQHGIGGVANGGDHHNIVSNNVCSYNGMCGIDANRGDEQVITGNLLLSNSRAEKGKYPGIRVYDLTYSIMQGNRCADDQEKPTQLKGIEESGESDYNMISGNLCVGMDKAITVVGRNSRAEGNLV
;
A
#
# COMPACT_ATOMS: atom_id res chain seq x y z
N MET A 1 19.87 26.28 16.06
CA MET A 1 19.27 26.96 14.89
C MET A 1 17.79 27.12 15.16
N PRO A 2 17.16 28.27 14.84
CA PRO A 2 15.71 28.41 15.02
C PRO A 2 14.99 27.46 14.05
N ALA A 3 13.97 26.76 14.53
CA ALA A 3 13.15 25.86 13.73
C ALA A 3 12.58 26.62 12.53
N MET A 4 12.81 26.10 11.32
CA MET A 4 12.13 26.64 10.14
C MET A 4 10.61 26.45 10.35
N PRO A 5 9.79 27.49 10.15
CA PRO A 5 8.35 27.33 10.26
C PRO A 5 7.90 26.31 9.21
N VAL A 6 7.17 25.28 9.68
CA VAL A 6 6.47 24.35 8.82
C VAL A 6 5.61 25.22 7.89
N ARG A 7 5.94 25.25 6.61
CA ARG A 7 5.06 25.86 5.61
C ARG A 7 3.80 24.99 5.62
N GLU A 8 2.75 25.46 6.28
CA GLU A 8 1.42 24.89 6.10
C GLU A 8 1.15 24.89 4.60
N ILE A 9 1.02 23.69 4.04
CA ILE A 9 0.41 23.53 2.73
C ILE A 9 -0.99 24.09 2.92
N PRO A 10 -1.38 25.17 2.21
CA PRO A 10 -2.69 25.76 2.36
C PRO A 10 -3.72 24.64 2.19
N LEU A 11 -4.62 24.49 3.15
CA LEU A 11 -5.81 23.68 2.91
C LEU A 11 -6.46 24.29 1.65
N PRO A 12 -6.74 23.50 0.60
CA PRO A 12 -7.58 24.00 -0.47
C PRO A 12 -8.87 24.51 0.17
N ASP A 13 -9.39 25.64 -0.34
CA ASP A 13 -10.70 26.13 0.08
C ASP A 13 -11.67 24.94 0.04
N ALA A 14 -12.35 24.67 1.16
CA ALA A 14 -13.34 23.60 1.22
C ALA A 14 -14.25 23.75 -0.01
N PRO A 15 -14.44 22.70 -0.82
CA PRO A 15 -15.23 22.83 -2.03
C PRO A 15 -16.57 23.48 -1.70
N ARG A 16 -16.92 24.56 -2.41
CA ARG A 16 -18.14 25.35 -2.16
C ARG A 16 -19.40 24.50 -2.36
N ASP A 17 -19.28 23.46 -3.16
CA ASP A 17 -20.35 22.54 -3.53
C ASP A 17 -20.16 21.19 -2.82
N GLU A 18 -21.13 20.85 -1.97
CA GLU A 18 -21.22 19.57 -1.28
C GLU A 18 -22.47 18.84 -1.78
N VAL A 19 -22.28 17.58 -2.18
CA VAL A 19 -23.34 16.64 -2.54
C VAL A 19 -23.43 15.56 -1.46
N ASN A 20 -24.66 15.25 -1.03
CA ASN A 20 -24.92 14.14 -0.13
C ASN A 20 -25.20 12.87 -0.93
N ALA A 21 -24.34 11.86 -0.79
CA ALA A 21 -24.48 10.59 -1.51
C ALA A 21 -25.77 9.83 -1.16
N ALA A 22 -26.42 10.12 -0.03
CA ALA A 22 -27.72 9.53 0.31
C ALA A 22 -28.81 9.88 -0.71
N ASP A 23 -28.73 11.04 -1.37
CA ASP A 23 -29.71 11.48 -2.36
C ASP A 23 -29.63 10.66 -3.67
N PHE A 24 -28.54 9.92 -3.85
CA PHE A 24 -28.25 9.07 -5.01
C PHE A 24 -28.31 7.58 -4.67
N PHE A 25 -28.58 7.22 -3.41
CA PHE A 25 -28.44 5.85 -2.96
C PHE A 25 -29.35 4.89 -3.74
N ASP A 26 -28.73 3.97 -4.47
CA ASP A 26 -29.39 2.87 -5.15
C ASP A 26 -28.66 1.56 -4.84
N ARG A 27 -29.31 0.66 -4.10
CA ARG A 27 -28.74 -0.64 -3.74
C ARG A 27 -28.49 -1.53 -4.96
N GLU A 28 -29.22 -1.33 -6.05
CA GLU A 28 -29.04 -2.09 -7.29
C GLU A 28 -27.98 -1.49 -8.21
N SER A 29 -27.47 -0.28 -7.91
CA SER A 29 -26.30 0.29 -8.60
C SER A 29 -25.01 -0.44 -8.22
N MET A 30 -24.07 -0.53 -9.16
CA MET A 30 -22.77 -1.21 -8.94
C MET A 30 -21.89 -0.48 -7.92
N THR A 31 -22.16 0.78 -7.64
CA THR A 31 -21.42 1.60 -6.67
C THR A 31 -22.32 2.15 -5.55
N CYS A 32 -23.53 1.60 -5.39
CA CYS A 32 -24.55 2.12 -4.46
C CYS A 32 -24.93 3.59 -4.69
N GLY A 33 -24.83 4.08 -5.93
CA GLY A 33 -25.11 5.48 -6.29
C GLY A 33 -23.96 6.46 -6.02
N LEU A 34 -22.82 5.99 -5.50
CA LEU A 34 -21.67 6.86 -5.19
C LEU A 34 -21.06 7.47 -6.45
N GLU A 35 -21.02 6.72 -7.55
CA GLU A 35 -20.54 7.23 -8.84
C GLU A 35 -21.46 8.31 -9.41
N ASP A 36 -22.78 8.15 -9.24
CA ASP A 36 -23.76 9.15 -9.66
C ASP A 36 -23.64 10.44 -8.81
N ALA A 37 -23.39 10.30 -7.50
CA ALA A 37 -23.12 11.44 -6.63
C ALA A 37 -21.86 12.21 -7.06
N VAL A 38 -20.78 11.50 -7.39
CA VAL A 38 -19.55 12.10 -7.95
C VAL A 38 -19.83 12.78 -9.29
N ALA A 39 -20.58 12.13 -10.19
CA ALA A 39 -20.93 12.67 -11.51
C ALA A 39 -21.85 13.89 -11.45
N SER A 40 -22.57 14.10 -10.35
CA SER A 40 -23.44 15.26 -10.14
C SER A 40 -22.69 16.54 -9.73
N LEU A 41 -21.41 16.43 -9.35
CA LEU A 41 -20.58 17.58 -9.02
C LEU A 41 -20.33 18.47 -10.24
N PRO A 42 -20.13 19.77 -10.06
CA PRO A 42 -19.72 20.65 -11.16
C PRO A 42 -18.31 20.31 -11.63
N GLU A 43 -17.96 20.72 -12.85
CA GLU A 43 -16.62 20.50 -13.44
C GLU A 43 -15.49 21.11 -12.59
N SER A 44 -15.78 22.11 -11.76
CA SER A 44 -14.84 22.69 -10.80
C SER A 44 -14.44 21.73 -9.67
N GLY A 45 -15.13 20.60 -9.52
CA GLY A 45 -14.95 19.68 -8.40
C GLY A 45 -15.86 20.00 -7.23
N GLY A 46 -15.73 19.24 -6.15
CA GLY A 46 -16.68 19.29 -5.05
C GLY A 46 -16.43 18.23 -3.99
N ARG A 47 -17.25 18.25 -2.95
CA ARG A 47 -17.23 17.24 -1.90
C ARG A 47 -18.44 16.32 -2.04
N VAL A 48 -18.21 15.01 -2.06
CA VAL A 48 -19.26 14.01 -1.84
C VAL A 48 -19.20 13.56 -0.39
N ARG A 49 -20.24 13.91 0.38
CA ARG A 49 -20.46 13.36 1.72
C ARG A 49 -21.07 11.97 1.60
N ILE A 50 -20.47 10.99 2.24
CA ILE A 50 -20.92 9.60 2.26
C ILE A 50 -21.36 9.26 3.68
N PRO A 51 -22.67 9.34 4.00
CA PRO A 51 -23.14 9.12 5.36
C PRO A 51 -22.77 7.75 5.93
N ALA A 52 -22.85 7.62 7.24
CA ALA A 52 -22.73 6.34 7.92
C ALA A 52 -23.63 5.28 7.27
N GLY A 53 -23.05 4.11 6.97
CA GLY A 53 -23.74 3.08 6.20
C GLY A 53 -22.78 2.03 5.66
N THR A 54 -23.34 0.95 5.13
CA THR A 54 -22.57 -0.09 4.44
C THR A 54 -22.93 -0.13 2.97
N TYR A 55 -21.97 0.21 2.12
CA TYR A 55 -22.09 0.30 0.67
C TYR A 55 -21.41 -0.90 0.03
N LEU A 56 -22.19 -1.78 -0.60
CA LEU A 56 -21.67 -2.96 -1.28
C LEU A 56 -21.30 -2.62 -2.73
N LEU A 57 -20.01 -2.36 -2.97
CA LEU A 57 -19.52 -2.08 -4.30
C LEU A 57 -19.34 -3.40 -5.08
N ARG A 58 -19.79 -3.37 -6.33
CA ARG A 58 -19.62 -4.44 -7.33
C ARG A 58 -18.69 -4.01 -8.47
N LYS A 59 -18.26 -2.76 -8.48
CA LYS A 59 -17.16 -2.24 -9.32
C LYS A 59 -16.39 -1.14 -8.57
N THR A 60 -15.27 -0.71 -9.14
CA THR A 60 -14.44 0.37 -8.62
C THR A 60 -15.19 1.69 -8.54
N LEU A 61 -15.00 2.44 -7.45
CA LEU A 61 -15.37 3.86 -7.38
C LEU A 61 -14.22 4.72 -7.91
N TYR A 62 -14.43 5.36 -9.06
CA TYR A 62 -13.46 6.28 -9.64
C TYR A 62 -13.54 7.67 -8.99
N VAL A 63 -12.39 8.26 -8.65
CA VAL A 63 -12.33 9.63 -8.10
C VAL A 63 -11.58 10.55 -9.06
N PRO A 64 -12.27 11.49 -9.73
CA PRO A 64 -11.64 12.42 -10.67
C PRO A 64 -10.98 13.59 -9.93
N SER A 65 -10.29 14.45 -10.68
CA SER A 65 -9.67 15.66 -10.16
C SER A 65 -10.63 16.55 -9.36
N ARG A 66 -10.12 17.20 -8.32
CA ARG A 66 -10.83 18.18 -7.46
C ARG A 66 -12.02 17.60 -6.71
N VAL A 67 -12.07 16.28 -6.52
CA VAL A 67 -13.13 15.61 -5.76
C VAL A 67 -12.62 15.18 -4.39
N SER A 68 -13.45 15.47 -3.38
CA SER A 68 -13.28 14.97 -2.01
C SER A 68 -14.36 13.95 -1.67
N LEU A 69 -13.98 12.73 -1.33
CA LEU A 69 -14.87 11.74 -0.71
C LEU A 69 -14.74 11.81 0.81
N VAL A 70 -15.83 12.12 1.51
CA VAL A 70 -15.81 12.35 2.97
C VAL A 70 -16.88 11.50 3.64
N GLY A 71 -16.45 10.49 4.41
CA GLY A 71 -17.37 9.68 5.21
C GLY A 71 -17.67 10.24 6.61
N ASP A 72 -18.50 9.53 7.37
CA ASP A 72 -18.75 9.77 8.79
C ASP A 72 -17.84 8.89 9.68
N GLY A 73 -16.56 8.82 9.31
CA GLY A 73 -15.53 8.05 10.02
C GLY A 73 -15.66 6.54 9.83
N PRO A 74 -15.36 5.74 10.87
CA PRO A 74 -15.46 4.27 10.81
C PRO A 74 -16.85 3.73 10.48
N ALA A 75 -17.90 4.55 10.60
CA ALA A 75 -19.28 4.16 10.33
C ALA A 75 -19.63 4.16 8.83
N THR A 76 -18.84 4.82 7.97
CA THR A 76 -18.96 4.73 6.52
C THR A 76 -18.12 3.56 6.02
N VAL A 77 -18.77 2.49 5.56
CA VAL A 77 -18.12 1.23 5.19
C VAL A 77 -18.37 0.92 3.72
N LEU A 78 -17.31 0.92 2.91
CA LEU A 78 -17.29 0.37 1.56
C LEU A 78 -16.86 -1.11 1.65
N LYS A 79 -17.63 -2.02 1.06
CA LYS A 79 -17.30 -3.44 1.04
C LYS A 79 -17.46 -4.05 -0.35
N ILE A 80 -16.75 -5.14 -0.61
CA ILE A 80 -16.96 -5.96 -1.81
C ILE A 80 -17.62 -7.29 -1.45
N ARG A 81 -18.15 -7.97 -2.47
CA ARG A 81 -18.73 -9.32 -2.31
C ARG A 81 -17.63 -10.35 -2.02
N PRO A 82 -17.97 -11.51 -1.42
CA PRO A 82 -17.09 -12.66 -1.41
C PRO A 82 -16.49 -12.92 -2.80
N LEU A 83 -15.20 -13.28 -2.83
CA LEU A 83 -14.52 -13.48 -4.10
C LEU A 83 -15.03 -14.73 -4.82
N GLN A 84 -15.35 -14.55 -6.09
CA GLN A 84 -15.75 -15.58 -7.02
C GLN A 84 -14.70 -15.67 -8.11
N VAL A 85 -14.15 -16.86 -8.30
CA VAL A 85 -13.06 -17.12 -9.25
C VAL A 85 -13.56 -18.02 -10.37
N ALA A 86 -13.21 -17.69 -11.62
CA ALA A 86 -13.39 -18.58 -12.76
C ALA A 86 -12.07 -18.77 -13.50
N TYR A 87 -11.69 -20.02 -13.74
CA TYR A 87 -10.46 -20.36 -14.47
C TYR A 87 -10.66 -20.27 -15.98
N LEU A 88 -9.62 -19.85 -16.69
CA LEU A 88 -9.65 -19.72 -18.14
C LEU A 88 -9.44 -21.07 -18.84
N SER A 89 -10.08 -21.23 -20.00
CA SER A 89 -9.89 -22.37 -20.92
C SER A 89 -9.03 -22.02 -22.13
N LYS A 90 -8.71 -20.73 -22.34
CA LYS A 90 -7.85 -20.25 -23.42
C LYS A 90 -6.89 -19.19 -22.90
N ASP A 91 -5.67 -19.21 -23.43
CA ASP A 91 -4.67 -18.16 -23.21
C ASP A 91 -5.23 -16.79 -23.60
N ILE A 92 -4.87 -15.77 -22.83
CA ILE A 92 -5.12 -14.38 -23.16
C ILE A 92 -3.97 -13.86 -24.01
N ARG A 93 -4.30 -13.11 -25.06
CA ARG A 93 -3.34 -12.31 -25.82
C ARG A 93 -3.35 -10.87 -25.31
N LYS A 94 -2.16 -10.27 -25.16
CA LYS A 94 -2.01 -8.83 -24.89
C LYS A 94 -2.83 -8.03 -25.91
N GLY A 95 -3.54 -7.01 -25.45
CA GLY A 95 -4.38 -6.14 -26.28
C GLY A 95 -5.75 -6.70 -26.63
N GLY A 96 -6.01 -7.99 -26.39
CA GLY A 96 -7.36 -8.55 -26.50
C GLY A 96 -8.29 -8.01 -25.40
N ARG A 97 -9.60 -8.20 -25.56
CA ARG A 97 -10.62 -7.81 -24.56
C ARG A 97 -11.56 -8.97 -24.17
N VAL A 98 -11.30 -10.17 -24.70
CA VAL A 98 -12.19 -11.32 -24.52
C VAL A 98 -11.45 -12.45 -23.84
N LEU A 99 -11.96 -12.87 -22.70
CA LEU A 99 -11.53 -14.09 -22.03
C LEU A 99 -12.55 -15.21 -22.24
N THR A 100 -12.09 -16.45 -22.18
CA THR A 100 -12.94 -17.64 -22.26
C THR A 100 -12.70 -18.49 -21.02
N CYS A 101 -13.72 -18.64 -20.18
CA CYS A 101 -13.70 -19.45 -18.97
C CYS A 101 -13.89 -20.94 -19.29
N LYS A 102 -13.55 -21.81 -18.34
CA LYS A 102 -13.85 -23.26 -18.45
C LYS A 102 -15.36 -23.53 -18.41
N THR A 103 -16.07 -22.79 -17.56
CA THR A 103 -17.53 -22.87 -17.39
C THR A 103 -18.15 -21.48 -17.55
N ARG A 104 -19.49 -21.39 -17.48
CA ARG A 104 -20.15 -20.09 -17.42
C ARG A 104 -19.68 -19.33 -16.17
N PRO A 105 -19.10 -18.13 -16.31
CA PRO A 105 -18.58 -17.38 -15.18
C PRO A 105 -19.73 -16.81 -14.34
N PRO A 106 -19.50 -16.55 -13.04
CA PRO A 106 -20.54 -16.05 -12.14
C PRO A 106 -20.74 -14.52 -12.19
N PHE A 107 -20.10 -13.83 -13.14
CA PHE A 107 -20.10 -12.36 -13.23
C PHE A 107 -21.25 -11.82 -14.07
N CYS A 108 -21.68 -10.60 -13.73
CA CYS A 108 -22.75 -9.87 -14.41
C CYS A 108 -22.21 -8.63 -15.15
N VAL A 109 -22.95 -8.15 -16.16
CA VAL A 109 -22.60 -6.94 -16.90
C VAL A 109 -22.55 -5.75 -15.94
N GLY A 110 -21.51 -4.91 -16.07
CA GLY A 110 -21.22 -3.78 -15.20
C GLY A 110 -20.39 -4.12 -13.94
N GLU A 111 -20.19 -5.40 -13.61
CA GLU A 111 -19.32 -5.76 -12.47
C GLU A 111 -17.84 -5.53 -12.79
N GLY A 112 -17.10 -5.06 -11.80
CA GLY A 112 -15.65 -5.00 -11.82
C GLY A 112 -15.05 -6.40 -11.69
N ILE A 113 -14.06 -6.70 -12.52
CA ILE A 113 -13.32 -7.96 -12.51
C ILE A 113 -11.83 -7.71 -12.72
N GLY A 114 -11.04 -8.63 -12.18
CA GLY A 114 -9.60 -8.71 -12.29
C GLY A 114 -9.16 -9.99 -12.99
N VAL A 115 -8.07 -9.91 -13.73
CA VAL A 115 -7.49 -11.05 -14.45
C VAL A 115 -6.00 -11.14 -14.19
N CYS A 116 -5.53 -12.33 -13.85
CA CYS A 116 -4.12 -12.63 -13.62
C CYS A 116 -3.78 -14.08 -13.97
N ASP A 117 -2.50 -14.43 -13.84
CA ASP A 117 -2.00 -15.80 -13.73
C ASP A 117 -0.96 -15.85 -12.59
N ASP A 118 -0.40 -17.03 -12.28
CA ASP A 118 0.52 -17.19 -11.15
C ASP A 118 1.92 -16.60 -11.40
N LYS A 119 2.24 -16.27 -12.65
CA LYS A 119 3.58 -15.80 -13.06
C LYS A 119 3.63 -14.30 -13.27
N HIS A 120 2.52 -13.69 -13.69
CA HIS A 120 2.45 -12.30 -14.08
C HIS A 120 1.61 -11.50 -13.07
N ARG A 121 2.28 -10.70 -12.26
CA ARG A 121 1.69 -9.84 -11.21
C ARG A 121 2.09 -8.37 -11.40
N GLY A 122 1.55 -7.49 -10.59
CA GLY A 122 1.81 -6.06 -10.60
C GLY A 122 1.19 -5.40 -11.83
N TRP A 123 1.94 -4.50 -12.48
CA TRP A 123 1.52 -3.77 -13.69
C TRP A 123 1.09 -4.66 -14.88
N TRP A 124 1.23 -5.98 -14.79
CA TRP A 124 0.73 -6.92 -15.80
C TRP A 124 -0.68 -7.43 -15.54
N GLY A 125 -1.19 -7.29 -14.31
CA GLY A 125 -2.59 -7.52 -13.98
C GLY A 125 -3.50 -6.60 -14.79
N THR A 126 -4.74 -7.04 -15.04
CA THR A 126 -5.76 -6.23 -15.73
C THR A 126 -7.06 -6.25 -14.94
N HIS A 127 -7.49 -5.09 -14.45
CA HIS A 127 -8.82 -4.90 -13.90
C HIS A 127 -9.66 -4.02 -14.82
N GLY A 128 -10.97 -4.27 -14.87
CA GLY A 128 -11.93 -3.52 -15.65
C GLY A 128 -13.34 -4.01 -15.41
N GLU A 129 -14.28 -3.62 -16.25
CA GLU A 129 -15.71 -3.95 -16.10
C GLU A 129 -16.13 -5.02 -17.12
N VAL A 130 -17.15 -5.81 -16.76
CA VAL A 130 -17.81 -6.75 -17.67
C VAL A 130 -18.72 -5.96 -18.62
N GLU A 131 -18.38 -5.89 -19.90
CA GLU A 131 -19.28 -5.30 -20.93
C GLU A 131 -20.33 -6.30 -21.40
N ARG A 132 -19.97 -7.58 -21.48
CA ARG A 132 -20.85 -8.62 -22.05
C ARG A 132 -20.44 -10.00 -21.60
N VAL A 133 -21.44 -10.87 -21.43
CA VAL A 133 -21.26 -12.31 -21.19
C VAL A 133 -22.07 -13.11 -22.21
N VAL A 134 -21.41 -14.05 -22.92
CA VAL A 134 -22.08 -15.00 -23.82
C VAL A 134 -21.51 -16.40 -23.58
N GLY A 135 -22.32 -17.30 -23.03
CA GLY A 135 -21.87 -18.62 -22.63
C GLY A 135 -20.74 -18.54 -21.60
N ASN A 136 -19.56 -19.05 -21.95
CA ASN A 136 -18.34 -18.99 -21.13
C ASN A 136 -17.38 -17.86 -21.53
N ARG A 137 -17.80 -16.92 -22.38
CA ARG A 137 -16.96 -15.81 -22.84
C ARG A 137 -17.38 -14.50 -22.16
N VAL A 138 -16.39 -13.72 -21.76
CA VAL A 138 -16.57 -12.40 -21.13
C VAL A 138 -15.80 -11.36 -21.93
N TRP A 139 -16.44 -10.24 -22.21
CA TRP A 139 -15.84 -9.05 -22.81
C TRP A 139 -15.56 -8.02 -21.71
N MET A 140 -14.35 -7.49 -21.66
CA MET A 140 -13.90 -6.49 -20.70
C MET A 140 -13.90 -5.09 -21.31
N SER A 141 -14.14 -4.10 -20.46
CA SER A 141 -14.08 -2.68 -20.82
C SER A 141 -12.67 -2.21 -21.23
N VAL A 142 -11.62 -2.96 -20.85
CA VAL A 142 -10.23 -2.62 -21.13
C VAL A 142 -9.49 -3.74 -21.88
N PRO A 143 -8.44 -3.42 -22.65
CA PRO A 143 -7.54 -4.43 -23.20
C PRO A 143 -6.65 -5.08 -22.13
N PHE A 144 -6.29 -6.34 -22.32
CA PHE A 144 -5.36 -7.04 -21.43
C PHE A 144 -3.95 -6.46 -21.53
N ASN A 145 -3.36 -6.11 -20.39
CA ASN A 145 -2.03 -5.51 -20.29
C ASN A 145 -0.92 -6.47 -20.75
N ARG A 146 -1.13 -7.78 -20.57
CA ARG A 146 -0.14 -8.82 -20.88
C ARG A 146 -0.81 -10.09 -21.42
N ARG A 147 0.02 -10.97 -21.99
CA ARG A 147 -0.35 -12.36 -22.27
C ARG A 147 -0.45 -13.11 -20.93
N LEU A 148 -1.53 -13.85 -20.71
CA LEU A 148 -1.72 -14.72 -19.55
C LEU A 148 -1.97 -16.15 -20.01
N LEU A 149 -1.41 -17.14 -19.32
CA LEU A 149 -1.38 -18.51 -19.80
C LEU A 149 -2.22 -19.46 -18.94
N VAL A 150 -3.01 -20.31 -19.57
CA VAL A 150 -3.84 -21.30 -18.85
C VAL A 150 -2.97 -22.27 -18.04
N ARG A 151 -1.79 -22.64 -18.58
CA ARG A 151 -0.82 -23.50 -17.88
C ARG A 151 -0.28 -22.89 -16.58
N ASP A 152 -0.37 -21.56 -16.44
CA ASP A 152 0.08 -20.80 -15.28
C ASP A 152 -1.13 -20.38 -14.40
N ASN A 153 -2.23 -21.16 -14.44
CA ASN A 153 -3.46 -20.93 -13.68
C ASN A 153 -4.14 -19.57 -13.96
N ALA A 154 -4.13 -19.13 -15.22
CA ALA A 154 -4.84 -17.92 -15.62
C ALA A 154 -6.32 -17.98 -15.19
N ARG A 155 -6.75 -16.92 -14.51
CA ARG A 155 -8.05 -16.83 -13.85
C ARG A 155 -8.58 -15.40 -13.88
N VAL A 156 -9.90 -15.31 -13.75
CA VAL A 156 -10.63 -14.07 -13.56
C VAL A 156 -11.37 -14.12 -12.22
N VAL A 157 -11.42 -12.99 -11.54
CA VAL A 157 -12.02 -12.82 -10.21
C VAL A 157 -12.82 -11.52 -10.16
N ASN A 158 -13.87 -11.42 -9.36
CA ASN A 158 -14.56 -10.16 -9.05
C ASN A 158 -13.79 -9.28 -8.04
N LEU A 159 -12.47 -9.16 -8.22
CA LEU A 159 -11.60 -8.29 -7.44
C LEU A 159 -11.11 -7.13 -8.31
N PHE A 160 -11.20 -5.93 -7.76
CA PHE A 160 -10.87 -4.66 -8.38
C PHE A 160 -10.52 -3.68 -7.26
N PRO A 161 -9.74 -2.61 -7.50
CA PRO A 161 -9.54 -1.58 -6.49
C PRO A 161 -10.87 -1.00 -6.02
N CYS A 162 -11.08 -0.90 -4.71
CA CYS A 162 -12.33 -0.33 -4.18
C CYS A 162 -12.45 1.14 -4.61
N ILE A 163 -11.36 1.90 -4.45
CA ILE A 163 -11.21 3.27 -4.93
C ILE A 163 -10.03 3.34 -5.90
N TRP A 164 -10.21 4.02 -7.03
CA TRP A 164 -9.18 4.18 -8.05
C TRP A 164 -9.17 5.59 -8.63
N SER A 165 -7.98 6.07 -8.96
CA SER A 165 -7.75 7.30 -9.72
C SER A 165 -6.50 7.15 -10.57
N GLU A 166 -6.50 7.71 -11.77
CA GLU A 166 -5.33 7.70 -12.65
C GLU A 166 -5.10 9.07 -13.31
N GLY A 167 -3.94 9.67 -13.09
CA GLY A 167 -3.55 10.93 -13.73
C GLY A 167 -4.33 12.16 -13.27
N GLU A 168 -4.93 12.10 -12.08
CA GLU A 168 -5.82 13.14 -11.54
C GLU A 168 -5.09 14.06 -10.54
N THR A 169 -5.72 15.18 -10.19
CA THR A 169 -5.12 16.16 -9.26
C THR A 169 -6.11 16.71 -8.23
N ASP A 170 -5.62 17.09 -7.05
CA ASP A 170 -6.43 17.66 -5.96
C ASP A 170 -7.52 16.68 -5.49
N ILE A 171 -7.11 15.47 -5.12
CA ILE A 171 -8.02 14.43 -4.60
C ILE A 171 -7.93 14.36 -3.09
N GLU A 172 -9.08 14.30 -2.42
CA GLU A 172 -9.16 13.94 -0.99
C GLU A 172 -10.06 12.74 -0.77
N ILE A 173 -9.59 11.78 0.03
CA ILE A 173 -10.39 10.64 0.50
C ILE A 173 -10.21 10.59 2.00
N ARG A 174 -11.30 10.76 2.76
CA ARG A 174 -11.20 10.82 4.21
C ARG A 174 -12.39 10.23 4.95
N ASP A 175 -12.11 9.86 6.20
CA ASP A 175 -13.11 9.47 7.20
C ASP A 175 -13.99 8.29 6.74
N LEU A 176 -13.39 7.23 6.18
CA LEU A 176 -14.14 6.04 5.74
C LEU A 176 -13.39 4.72 5.99
N THR A 177 -14.12 3.62 5.93
CA THR A 177 -13.60 2.26 6.05
C THR A 177 -13.82 1.48 4.76
N ILE A 178 -12.80 0.75 4.30
CA ILE A 178 -12.90 -0.27 3.25
C ILE A 178 -12.75 -1.64 3.91
N LYS A 179 -13.67 -2.55 3.63
CA LYS A 179 -13.60 -3.95 4.08
C LYS A 179 -13.49 -4.89 2.89
N GLY A 180 -12.45 -5.73 2.93
CA GLY A 180 -12.33 -6.88 2.06
C GLY A 180 -13.41 -7.92 2.34
N PRO A 181 -13.46 -8.99 1.54
CA PRO A 181 -14.41 -10.06 1.69
C PRO A 181 -14.10 -10.91 2.93
N GLU A 182 -15.15 -11.28 3.67
CA GLU A 182 -15.05 -12.24 4.77
C GLU A 182 -14.62 -13.62 4.22
N ASP A 183 -13.88 -14.37 5.04
CA ASP A 183 -13.48 -15.76 4.78
C ASP A 183 -12.75 -16.02 3.45
N TYR A 184 -12.01 -15.04 2.95
CA TYR A 184 -11.18 -15.24 1.76
C TYR A 184 -9.90 -16.05 2.06
N GLU A 185 -9.82 -17.27 1.51
CA GLU A 185 -8.68 -18.19 1.66
C GLU A 185 -7.76 -18.27 0.43
N GLY A 186 -8.03 -17.52 -0.65
CA GLY A 186 -7.24 -17.63 -1.88
C GLY A 186 -5.87 -16.95 -1.82
N ASP A 187 -4.95 -17.39 -2.68
CA ASP A 187 -3.58 -16.87 -2.82
C ASP A 187 -3.49 -15.79 -3.91
N TRP A 188 -4.30 -14.73 -3.77
CA TRP A 188 -4.18 -13.53 -4.59
C TRP A 188 -3.35 -12.48 -3.87
N TRP A 189 -2.38 -11.91 -4.58
CA TRP A 189 -1.66 -10.71 -4.15
C TRP A 189 -1.07 -10.01 -5.38
N ASP A 190 -1.54 -8.79 -5.63
CA ASP A 190 -1.07 -7.93 -6.72
C ASP A 190 -1.42 -6.47 -6.40
N PHE A 191 -0.42 -5.61 -6.22
CA PHE A 191 -0.60 -4.22 -5.79
C PHE A 191 -1.51 -3.39 -6.69
N THR A 192 -1.72 -3.78 -7.95
CA THR A 192 -2.66 -3.06 -8.84
C THR A 192 -4.13 -3.28 -8.45
N TYR A 193 -4.38 -4.21 -7.55
CA TYR A 193 -5.69 -4.52 -6.95
C TYR A 193 -5.78 -4.08 -5.49
N SER A 194 -4.95 -3.12 -5.07
CA SER A 194 -5.00 -2.53 -3.73
C SER A 194 -6.39 -1.99 -3.40
N ALA A 195 -6.75 -1.91 -2.12
CA ALA A 195 -8.06 -1.38 -1.72
C ALA A 195 -8.25 0.06 -2.22
N MET A 196 -7.21 0.89 -2.06
CA MET A 196 -7.04 2.13 -2.79
C MET A 196 -5.86 1.99 -3.74
N HIS A 197 -6.09 2.23 -5.03
CA HIS A 197 -5.02 2.26 -6.02
C HIS A 197 -5.03 3.63 -6.71
N ILE A 198 -4.11 4.52 -6.34
CA ILE A 198 -4.04 5.88 -6.87
C ILE A 198 -2.77 5.99 -7.69
N VAL A 199 -2.90 6.29 -8.98
CA VAL A 199 -1.80 6.16 -9.95
C VAL A 199 -1.52 7.48 -10.65
N GLY A 200 -0.28 7.97 -10.57
CA GLY A 200 0.15 9.14 -11.33
C GLY A 200 -0.59 10.43 -10.97
N CYS A 201 -1.14 10.51 -9.77
CA CYS A 201 -1.91 11.65 -9.32
C CYS A 201 -1.03 12.68 -8.57
N GLU A 202 -1.49 13.93 -8.51
CA GLU A 202 -0.78 15.02 -7.84
C GLU A 202 -1.65 15.69 -6.76
N ARG A 203 -1.05 16.06 -5.62
CA ARG A 203 -1.78 16.70 -4.50
C ARG A 203 -2.91 15.81 -3.98
N VAL A 204 -2.54 14.60 -3.57
CA VAL A 204 -3.46 13.57 -3.07
C VAL A 204 -3.46 13.58 -1.54
N ARG A 205 -4.64 13.52 -0.92
CA ARG A 205 -4.81 13.43 0.53
C ARG A 205 -5.67 12.22 0.88
N VAL A 206 -5.12 11.27 1.62
CA VAL A 206 -5.84 10.13 2.19
C VAL A 206 -5.75 10.22 3.70
N LEU A 207 -6.85 10.53 4.38
CA LEU A 207 -6.84 10.92 5.79
C LEU A 207 -7.86 10.13 6.60
N ASN A 208 -7.45 9.57 7.74
CA ASN A 208 -8.37 8.88 8.66
C ASN A 208 -9.20 7.76 7.97
N CYS A 209 -8.55 7.00 7.09
CA CYS A 209 -9.16 5.89 6.37
C CYS A 209 -8.69 4.55 6.94
N SER A 210 -9.56 3.55 7.00
CA SER A 210 -9.21 2.20 7.47
C SER A 210 -9.48 1.15 6.40
N VAL A 211 -8.56 0.21 6.21
CA VAL A 211 -8.69 -0.94 5.33
C VAL A 211 -8.53 -2.23 6.14
N PHE A 212 -9.49 -3.14 6.02
CA PHE A 212 -9.48 -4.42 6.72
C PHE A 212 -9.58 -5.60 5.77
N GLY A 213 -8.71 -6.60 5.94
CA GLY A 213 -8.85 -7.91 5.30
C GLY A 213 -8.81 -7.88 3.77
N TRP A 214 -8.13 -6.88 3.18
CA TRP A 214 -8.15 -6.73 1.72
C TRP A 214 -7.36 -7.87 1.05
N PRO A 215 -7.85 -8.48 -0.06
CA PRO A 215 -7.14 -9.55 -0.78
C PRO A 215 -5.83 -9.15 -1.48
N SER A 216 -5.37 -7.92 -1.31
CA SER A 216 -4.11 -7.41 -1.85
C SER A 216 -3.55 -6.38 -0.88
N ASP A 217 -2.87 -5.33 -1.35
CA ASP A 217 -2.40 -4.25 -0.46
C ASP A 217 -3.55 -3.36 0.03
N GLY A 218 -3.34 -2.69 1.15
CA GLY A 218 -4.30 -1.73 1.69
C GLY A 218 -4.32 -0.42 0.89
N PHE A 219 -3.22 0.34 0.97
CA PHE A 219 -3.08 1.65 0.32
C PHE A 219 -1.93 1.62 -0.70
N GLY A 220 -2.26 1.57 -1.98
CA GLY A 220 -1.31 1.66 -3.09
C GLY A 220 -1.33 3.04 -3.72
N ILE A 221 -0.26 3.82 -3.53
CA ILE A 221 -0.08 5.14 -4.18
C ILE A 221 1.16 5.05 -5.07
N GLN A 222 0.92 4.97 -6.38
CA GLN A 222 1.97 4.65 -7.36
C GLN A 222 2.18 5.82 -8.32
N ARG A 223 3.44 6.20 -8.60
CA ARG A 223 3.79 7.38 -9.43
C ARG A 223 3.19 8.68 -8.85
N GLY A 224 3.40 9.81 -9.54
CA GLY A 224 2.83 11.09 -9.13
C GLY A 224 3.64 11.78 -8.04
N CYS A 225 3.06 12.81 -7.42
CA CYS A 225 3.76 13.58 -6.39
C CYS A 225 2.85 14.31 -5.40
N ASP A 226 3.45 14.79 -4.31
CA ASP A 226 2.78 15.62 -3.29
C ASP A 226 1.58 14.89 -2.65
N ALA A 227 1.79 13.62 -2.28
CA ALA A 227 0.79 12.78 -1.63
C ALA A 227 0.92 12.81 -0.10
N GLN A 228 -0.20 12.89 0.60
CA GLN A 228 -0.28 12.75 2.05
C GLN A 228 -1.19 11.57 2.40
N VAL A 229 -0.66 10.61 3.15
CA VAL A 229 -1.42 9.50 3.72
C VAL A 229 -1.22 9.52 5.23
N ALA A 230 -2.24 9.93 5.98
CA ALA A 230 -2.09 10.15 7.42
C ALA A 230 -3.28 9.70 8.25
N HIS A 231 -2.99 9.23 9.48
CA HIS A 231 -3.99 8.70 10.41
C HIS A 231 -4.77 7.50 9.85
N CYS A 232 -4.17 6.77 8.90
CA CYS A 232 -4.79 5.65 8.22
C CYS A 232 -4.41 4.32 8.85
N GLN A 233 -5.23 3.29 8.60
CA GLN A 233 -5.02 1.96 9.17
C GLN A 233 -5.16 0.87 8.11
N ALA A 234 -4.22 -0.05 8.03
CA ALA A 234 -4.28 -1.25 7.19
C ALA A 234 -4.10 -2.49 8.07
N HIS A 235 -5.15 -3.30 8.17
CA HIS A 235 -5.21 -4.46 9.07
C HIS A 235 -5.51 -5.74 8.30
N GLY A 236 -4.65 -6.75 8.45
CA GLY A 236 -4.92 -8.08 7.91
C GLY A 236 -5.05 -8.13 6.38
N CYS A 237 -4.50 -7.16 5.66
CA CYS A 237 -4.45 -7.21 4.21
C CYS A 237 -3.52 -8.35 3.79
N ARG A 238 -3.84 -9.08 2.72
CA ARG A 238 -3.01 -10.20 2.24
C ARG A 238 -1.65 -9.72 1.74
N GLY A 239 -1.61 -8.53 1.16
CA GLY A 239 -0.39 -7.87 0.70
C GLY A 239 0.23 -6.96 1.75
N HIS A 240 0.83 -5.86 1.30
CA HIS A 240 1.38 -4.80 2.14
C HIS A 240 0.27 -3.95 2.77
N GLY A 241 0.54 -3.33 3.92
CA GLY A 241 -0.37 -2.34 4.50
C GLY A 241 -0.41 -1.06 3.67
N PHE A 242 0.75 -0.41 3.54
CA PHE A 242 0.97 0.82 2.79
C PHE A 242 2.06 0.62 1.73
N HIS A 243 1.83 1.11 0.53
CA HIS A 243 2.69 0.86 -0.62
C HIS A 243 2.84 2.13 -1.46
N PRO A 244 3.76 3.04 -1.11
CA PRO A 244 4.30 4.02 -2.05
C PRO A 244 5.15 3.34 -3.12
N GLY A 245 4.98 3.71 -4.38
CA GLY A 245 5.80 3.05 -5.40
C GLY A 245 5.87 3.70 -6.76
N THR A 246 6.66 3.04 -7.61
CA THR A 246 6.81 3.33 -9.03
C THR A 246 7.12 4.80 -9.31
N GLY A 247 8.09 5.39 -8.62
CA GLY A 247 8.47 6.79 -8.87
C GLY A 247 7.63 7.85 -8.15
N LEU A 248 6.89 7.49 -7.08
CA LEU A 248 6.19 8.47 -6.26
C LEU A 248 7.20 9.44 -5.61
N ALA A 249 6.96 10.75 -5.76
CA ALA A 249 7.84 11.80 -5.25
C ALA A 249 7.18 12.66 -4.17
N ARG A 250 7.95 13.15 -3.20
CA ARG A 250 7.49 14.16 -2.21
C ARG A 250 6.21 13.73 -1.48
N SER A 251 6.20 12.51 -0.96
CA SER A 251 5.06 11.98 -0.22
C SER A 251 5.30 11.96 1.28
N VAL A 252 4.24 12.15 2.07
CA VAL A 252 4.26 12.12 3.54
C VAL A 252 3.30 11.05 4.03
N TRP A 253 3.85 10.09 4.77
CA TRP A 253 3.14 8.98 5.36
C TRP A 253 3.32 9.05 6.87
N SER A 254 2.29 9.46 7.61
CA SER A 254 2.45 9.73 9.04
C SER A 254 1.30 9.26 9.91
N HIS A 255 1.57 8.88 11.15
CA HIS A 255 0.55 8.46 12.11
C HIS A 255 -0.32 7.28 11.62
N ASN A 256 0.28 6.39 10.83
CA ASN A 256 -0.40 5.25 10.24
C ASN A 256 -0.22 3.98 11.08
N ILE A 257 -1.15 3.04 10.95
CA ILE A 257 -1.09 1.73 11.60
C ILE A 257 -1.14 0.64 10.53
N GLY A 258 -0.05 -0.10 10.35
CA GLY A 258 -0.01 -1.32 9.52
C GLY A 258 0.14 -2.55 10.41
N LYS A 259 -0.94 -3.31 10.61
CA LYS A 259 -0.94 -4.44 11.54
C LYS A 259 -1.40 -5.74 10.90
N GLY A 260 -0.64 -6.82 11.12
CA GLY A 260 -1.06 -8.16 10.74
C GLY A 260 -1.20 -8.37 9.24
N ASN A 261 -0.59 -7.51 8.40
CA ASN A 261 -0.64 -7.66 6.95
C ASN A 261 0.29 -8.81 6.52
N GLY A 262 -0.04 -9.50 5.42
CA GLY A 262 0.73 -10.65 4.94
C GLY A 262 2.11 -10.29 4.41
N GLY A 263 2.24 -9.11 3.81
CA GLY A 263 3.50 -8.49 3.39
C GLY A 263 4.12 -7.63 4.49
N ASP A 264 4.73 -6.52 4.09
CA ASP A 264 5.23 -5.48 5.00
C ASP A 264 4.11 -4.62 5.58
N GLY A 265 4.37 -4.02 6.75
CA GLY A 265 3.52 -2.93 7.25
C GLY A 265 3.52 -1.73 6.30
N TYR A 266 4.71 -1.38 5.81
CA TYR A 266 4.95 -0.35 4.80
C TYR A 266 6.03 -0.82 3.82
N TYR A 267 5.81 -0.65 2.52
CA TYR A 267 6.75 -1.08 1.49
C TYR A 267 7.10 0.04 0.50
N PHE A 268 8.38 0.40 0.45
CA PHE A 268 8.91 1.25 -0.62
C PHE A 268 9.13 0.44 -1.90
N CYS A 269 8.63 0.94 -3.02
CA CYS A 269 8.73 0.24 -4.31
C CYS A 269 9.30 1.13 -5.41
N ALA A 270 10.62 1.03 -5.65
CA ALA A 270 11.30 1.48 -6.86
C ALA A 270 11.09 2.95 -7.28
N ARG A 271 12.17 3.73 -7.14
CA ARG A 271 12.29 5.15 -7.45
C ARG A 271 11.42 6.09 -6.62
N VAL A 272 10.94 5.65 -5.45
CA VAL A 272 10.33 6.55 -4.47
C VAL A 272 11.39 7.50 -3.93
N HIS A 273 11.13 8.80 -3.94
CA HIS A 273 12.14 9.77 -3.51
C HIS A 273 11.57 11.00 -2.80
N HIS A 274 12.41 11.63 -1.99
CA HIS A 274 12.07 12.83 -1.21
C HIS A 274 10.82 12.62 -0.34
N SER A 275 10.58 11.39 0.11
CA SER A 275 9.39 11.01 0.84
C SER A 275 9.70 10.69 2.30
N VAL A 276 8.70 10.87 3.16
CA VAL A 276 8.82 10.69 4.61
C VAL A 276 7.83 9.64 5.08
N CYS A 277 8.32 8.64 5.82
CA CYS A 277 7.51 7.71 6.59
C CYS A 277 7.81 7.93 8.07
N SER A 278 6.84 8.46 8.83
CA SER A 278 7.06 8.86 10.22
C SER A 278 5.93 8.55 11.19
N ASP A 279 6.29 8.51 12.48
CA ASP A 279 5.33 8.50 13.61
C ASP A 279 4.26 7.40 13.49
N SER A 280 4.61 6.27 12.85
CA SER A 280 3.69 5.20 12.49
C SER A 280 4.02 3.91 13.23
N VAL A 281 3.04 3.00 13.32
CA VAL A 281 3.18 1.70 13.97
C VAL A 281 3.00 0.59 12.93
N PHE A 282 4.05 -0.21 12.74
CA PHE A 282 4.06 -1.35 11.85
C PHE A 282 4.36 -2.62 12.64
N SER A 283 3.33 -3.39 12.96
CA SER A 283 3.44 -4.51 13.89
C SER A 283 2.82 -5.80 13.41
N GLU A 284 3.40 -6.94 13.79
CA GLU A 284 2.83 -8.27 13.53
C GLU A 284 2.63 -8.57 12.03
N ASN A 285 3.33 -7.87 11.13
CA ASN A 285 3.23 -8.12 9.68
C ASN A 285 4.07 -9.34 9.29
N GLY A 286 3.68 -10.02 8.22
CA GLY A 286 4.29 -11.28 7.77
C GLY A 286 5.72 -11.13 7.25
N GLN A 287 6.07 -9.94 6.75
CA GLN A 287 7.42 -9.59 6.32
C GLN A 287 8.05 -8.55 7.28
N HIS A 288 8.47 -7.40 6.78
CA HIS A 288 9.12 -6.36 7.57
C HIS A 288 8.10 -5.39 8.20
N GLY A 289 8.53 -4.62 9.20
CA GLY A 289 7.78 -3.44 9.59
C GLY A 289 7.76 -2.43 8.45
N ILE A 290 8.96 -2.06 7.98
CA ILE A 290 9.17 -1.23 6.80
C ILE A 290 10.15 -1.96 5.87
N GLY A 291 9.71 -2.29 4.66
CA GLY A 291 10.46 -3.03 3.67
C GLY A 291 10.83 -2.20 2.44
N GLY A 292 11.82 -2.70 1.68
CA GLY A 292 12.16 -2.16 0.36
C GLY A 292 12.88 -0.81 0.36
N VAL A 293 13.30 -0.29 1.53
CA VAL A 293 13.96 1.01 1.63
C VAL A 293 15.22 1.02 0.75
N ALA A 294 15.36 2.04 -0.09
CA ALA A 294 16.43 2.21 -1.10
C ALA A 294 16.34 1.32 -2.36
N ASN A 295 15.58 0.22 -2.33
CA ASN A 295 15.62 -0.79 -3.38
C ASN A 295 14.97 -0.30 -4.68
N GLY A 296 15.60 -0.59 -5.82
CA GLY A 296 15.07 -0.19 -7.11
C GLY A 296 15.23 1.30 -7.42
N GLY A 297 16.19 1.97 -6.75
CA GLY A 297 16.56 3.36 -7.00
C GLY A 297 15.80 4.39 -6.15
N ASP A 298 15.26 3.95 -5.00
CA ASP A 298 14.70 4.88 -4.02
C ASP A 298 15.84 5.70 -3.37
N HIS A 299 15.67 7.01 -3.21
CA HIS A 299 16.73 7.90 -2.71
C HIS A 299 16.15 9.14 -2.02
N HIS A 300 16.91 9.75 -1.10
CA HIS A 300 16.51 10.91 -0.32
C HIS A 300 15.22 10.72 0.50
N ASN A 301 14.95 9.50 0.98
CA ASN A 301 13.79 9.27 1.85
C ASN A 301 14.18 9.31 3.32
N ILE A 302 13.20 9.65 4.16
CA ILE A 302 13.35 9.74 5.60
C ILE A 302 12.38 8.73 6.25
N VAL A 303 12.93 7.83 7.06
CA VAL A 303 12.19 6.87 7.87
C VAL A 303 12.43 7.23 9.34
N SER A 304 11.46 7.87 9.98
CA SER A 304 11.69 8.48 11.31
C SER A 304 10.63 8.22 12.35
N ASN A 305 11.02 7.94 13.59
CA ASN A 305 10.10 7.85 14.74
C ASN A 305 8.98 6.79 14.59
N ASN A 306 9.24 5.73 13.83
CA ASN A 306 8.29 4.62 13.68
C ASN A 306 8.51 3.55 14.75
N VAL A 307 7.47 2.80 15.04
CA VAL A 307 7.54 1.57 15.85
C VAL A 307 7.35 0.37 14.94
N CYS A 308 8.41 -0.39 14.72
CA CYS A 308 8.38 -1.66 14.01
C CYS A 308 8.54 -2.81 15.01
N SER A 309 7.45 -3.52 15.31
CA SER A 309 7.47 -4.53 16.38
C SER A 309 6.87 -5.87 15.98
N TYR A 310 7.48 -6.96 16.42
CA TYR A 310 6.97 -8.32 16.24
C TYR A 310 6.66 -8.71 14.79
N ASN A 311 7.35 -8.12 13.81
CA ASN A 311 7.19 -8.47 12.40
C ASN A 311 7.94 -9.78 12.07
N GLY A 312 7.53 -10.46 11.01
CA GLY A 312 8.07 -11.74 10.57
C GLY A 312 9.57 -11.68 10.25
N MET A 313 10.03 -10.59 9.64
CA MET A 313 11.41 -10.38 9.20
C MET A 313 12.04 -9.18 9.95
N CYS A 314 12.83 -8.33 9.30
CA CYS A 314 13.46 -7.16 9.92
C CYS A 314 12.42 -6.15 10.45
N GLY A 315 12.80 -5.31 11.41
CA GLY A 315 12.02 -4.12 11.72
C GLY A 315 12.03 -3.14 10.53
N ILE A 316 13.23 -2.82 10.03
CA ILE A 316 13.45 -2.04 8.80
C ILE A 316 14.43 -2.81 7.90
N ASP A 317 14.09 -2.96 6.62
CA ASP A 317 14.95 -3.54 5.59
C ASP A 317 15.37 -2.48 4.57
N ALA A 318 16.61 -1.98 4.73
CA ALA A 318 17.24 -1.05 3.79
C ALA A 318 18.28 -1.78 2.94
N ASN A 319 18.02 -1.86 1.64
CA ASN A 319 18.85 -2.67 0.75
C ASN A 319 19.02 -2.08 -0.66
N ARG A 320 20.20 -2.31 -1.25
CA ARG A 320 20.52 -2.09 -2.66
C ARG A 320 20.18 -0.69 -3.16
N GLY A 321 20.77 0.32 -2.53
CA GLY A 321 20.58 1.72 -2.89
C GLY A 321 21.42 2.66 -2.03
N ASP A 322 20.98 3.91 -1.91
CA ASP A 322 21.76 4.94 -1.24
C ASP A 322 20.89 6.05 -0.62
N GLU A 323 21.55 6.96 0.09
CA GLU A 323 21.01 8.26 0.51
C GLU A 323 19.70 8.21 1.29
N GLN A 324 19.64 7.30 2.27
CA GLN A 324 18.50 7.17 3.19
C GLN A 324 18.81 7.77 4.56
N VAL A 325 17.79 8.32 5.22
CA VAL A 325 17.87 8.72 6.63
C VAL A 325 16.92 7.86 7.45
N ILE A 326 17.47 7.01 8.30
CA ILE A 326 16.72 6.10 9.18
C ILE A 326 16.99 6.50 10.63
N THR A 327 16.05 7.18 11.28
CA THR A 327 16.31 7.83 12.56
C THR A 327 15.21 7.73 13.60
N GLY A 328 15.57 7.58 14.88
CA GLY A 328 14.61 7.66 15.98
C GLY A 328 13.58 6.52 16.01
N ASN A 329 13.77 5.43 15.25
CA ASN A 329 12.81 4.34 15.19
C ASN A 329 12.98 3.38 16.38
N LEU A 330 11.89 2.75 16.82
CA LEU A 330 11.88 1.62 17.75
C LEU A 330 11.68 0.32 16.99
N LEU A 331 12.66 -0.59 17.08
CA LEU A 331 12.67 -1.89 16.42
C LEU A 331 12.64 -2.97 17.49
N LEU A 332 11.46 -3.51 17.79
CA LEU A 332 11.21 -4.37 18.95
C LEU A 332 10.87 -5.80 18.56
N SER A 333 11.73 -6.76 18.96
CA SER A 333 11.46 -8.20 18.90
C SER A 333 10.87 -8.69 17.57
N ASN A 334 11.42 -8.19 16.46
CA ASN A 334 11.10 -8.66 15.11
C ASN A 334 11.75 -10.04 14.84
N SER A 335 11.84 -10.46 13.58
CA SER A 335 12.34 -11.77 13.16
C SER A 335 11.47 -12.94 13.66
N ARG A 336 10.14 -12.75 13.67
CA ARG A 336 9.19 -13.73 14.21
C ARG A 336 8.96 -14.94 13.31
N ALA A 337 9.12 -14.81 11.99
CA ALA A 337 8.93 -15.90 11.04
C ALA A 337 10.09 -16.91 11.11
N GLU A 338 11.30 -16.42 11.39
CA GLU A 338 12.49 -17.26 11.61
C GLU A 338 13.39 -16.59 12.65
N LYS A 339 13.36 -17.09 13.88
CA LYS A 339 14.09 -16.51 15.02
C LYS A 339 15.60 -16.61 14.78
N GLY A 340 16.32 -15.53 15.08
CA GLY A 340 17.77 -15.41 14.94
C GLY A 340 18.25 -15.15 13.51
N LYS A 341 17.35 -14.85 12.57
CA LYS A 341 17.72 -14.62 11.15
C LYS A 341 17.79 -13.16 10.75
N TYR A 342 16.89 -12.33 11.25
CA TYR A 342 16.74 -10.95 10.78
C TYR A 342 17.16 -9.95 11.85
N PRO A 343 17.97 -8.92 11.51
CA PRO A 343 18.31 -7.84 12.43
C PRO A 343 17.12 -6.88 12.65
N GLY A 344 17.22 -6.01 13.66
CA GLY A 344 16.31 -4.88 13.83
C GLY A 344 16.30 -3.96 12.60
N ILE A 345 17.50 -3.56 12.14
CA ILE A 345 17.73 -2.85 10.88
C ILE A 345 18.71 -3.63 10.02
N ARG A 346 18.32 -3.98 8.79
CA ARG A 346 19.24 -4.49 7.77
C ARG A 346 19.76 -3.32 6.93
N VAL A 347 21.06 -3.34 6.69
CA VAL A 347 21.81 -2.45 5.79
C VAL A 347 22.59 -3.35 4.82
N TYR A 348 22.04 -3.60 3.64
CA TYR A 348 22.60 -4.57 2.69
C TYR A 348 22.82 -3.94 1.32
N ASP A 349 24.06 -3.95 0.80
CA ASP A 349 24.44 -3.22 -0.42
C ASP A 349 23.93 -1.76 -0.41
N LEU A 350 24.04 -1.08 0.74
CA LEU A 350 23.55 0.28 0.96
C LEU A 350 24.74 1.24 1.09
N THR A 351 24.66 2.43 0.51
CA THR A 351 25.72 3.45 0.65
C THR A 351 25.20 4.82 1.03
N TYR A 352 26.10 5.69 1.53
CA TYR A 352 25.81 7.10 1.83
C TYR A 352 24.57 7.34 2.69
N SER A 353 24.24 6.39 3.57
CA SER A 353 23.02 6.39 4.37
C SER A 353 23.31 6.60 5.85
N ILE A 354 22.32 7.14 6.56
CA ILE A 354 22.42 7.48 7.99
C ILE A 354 21.43 6.63 8.78
N MET A 355 21.96 5.89 9.76
CA MET A 355 21.20 5.15 10.76
C MET A 355 21.49 5.77 12.13
N GLN A 356 20.63 6.68 12.59
CA GLN A 356 20.92 7.51 13.77
C GLN A 356 19.84 7.46 14.85
N GLY A 357 20.24 7.25 16.10
CA GLY A 357 19.32 7.41 17.23
C GLY A 357 18.20 6.37 17.29
N ASN A 358 18.36 5.23 16.62
CA ASN A 358 17.35 4.16 16.65
C ASN A 358 17.51 3.32 17.92
N ARG A 359 16.40 2.78 18.40
CA ARG A 359 16.35 1.81 19.49
C ARG A 359 16.02 0.44 18.92
N CYS A 360 17.02 -0.41 18.78
CA CYS A 360 16.83 -1.83 18.45
C CYS A 360 16.81 -2.62 19.76
N ALA A 361 15.69 -3.24 20.09
CA ALA A 361 15.54 -3.99 21.32
C ALA A 361 14.92 -5.37 21.07
N ASP A 362 15.31 -6.34 21.88
CA ASP A 362 14.60 -7.60 22.01
C ASP A 362 14.31 -7.88 23.48
N ASP A 363 13.03 -7.96 23.83
CA ASP A 363 12.53 -8.14 25.20
C ASP A 363 12.05 -9.57 25.49
N GLN A 364 12.30 -10.50 24.58
CA GLN A 364 11.91 -11.90 24.72
C GLN A 364 12.92 -12.65 25.60
N GLU A 365 12.46 -13.67 26.33
CA GLU A 365 13.34 -14.53 27.17
C GLU A 365 14.51 -15.13 26.37
N LYS A 366 14.23 -15.50 25.11
CA LYS A 366 15.24 -15.81 24.10
C LYS A 366 15.05 -14.82 22.95
N PRO A 367 16.09 -14.05 22.60
CA PRO A 367 15.96 -13.04 21.54
C PRO A 367 15.53 -13.67 20.23
N THR A 368 14.64 -12.99 19.52
CA THR A 368 14.22 -13.37 18.17
C THR A 368 14.99 -12.62 17.10
N GLN A 369 15.40 -11.37 17.32
CA GLN A 369 16.24 -10.63 16.38
C GLN A 369 17.68 -11.13 16.40
N LEU A 370 18.28 -11.23 15.20
CA LEU A 370 19.69 -11.64 15.05
C LEU A 370 20.64 -10.62 15.71
N LYS A 371 20.41 -9.34 15.42
CA LYS A 371 21.26 -8.20 15.80
C LYS A 371 20.42 -6.92 15.92
N GLY A 372 21.00 -5.86 16.47
CA GLY A 372 20.44 -4.51 16.38
C GLY A 372 20.49 -3.96 14.97
N ILE A 373 21.69 -3.72 14.46
CA ILE A 373 21.93 -3.19 13.11
C ILE A 373 22.98 -4.07 12.43
N GLU A 374 22.70 -4.51 11.21
CA GLU A 374 23.64 -5.31 10.42
C GLU A 374 23.94 -4.66 9.07
N GLU A 375 25.15 -4.14 8.94
CA GLU A 375 25.74 -3.82 7.64
C GLU A 375 26.36 -5.07 7.01
N SER A 376 26.09 -5.29 5.73
CA SER A 376 26.54 -6.47 4.98
C SER A 376 26.61 -6.22 3.47
N GLY A 377 27.19 -7.17 2.73
CA GLY A 377 27.39 -7.05 1.28
C GLY A 377 28.46 -6.03 0.91
N GLU A 378 28.23 -5.28 -0.17
CA GLU A 378 29.09 -4.21 -0.68
C GLU A 378 28.73 -2.83 -0.07
N SER A 379 28.05 -2.83 1.08
CA SER A 379 27.71 -1.58 1.78
C SER A 379 28.97 -0.81 2.18
N ASP A 380 28.94 0.51 1.99
CA ASP A 380 30.06 1.40 2.35
C ASP A 380 29.59 2.85 2.55
N TYR A 381 30.41 3.70 3.17
CA TYR A 381 30.11 5.12 3.41
C TYR A 381 28.83 5.38 4.22
N ASN A 382 28.44 4.45 5.09
CA ASN A 382 27.29 4.64 5.97
C ASN A 382 27.70 5.18 7.34
N MET A 383 26.82 5.98 7.94
CA MET A 383 26.98 6.46 9.31
C MET A 383 25.96 5.79 10.23
N ILE A 384 26.45 4.98 11.18
CA ILE A 384 25.63 4.27 12.17
C ILE A 384 25.93 4.86 13.55
N SER A 385 25.14 5.82 14.02
CA SER A 385 25.50 6.61 15.21
C SER A 385 24.41 6.78 16.25
N GLY A 386 24.79 6.77 17.54
CA GLY A 386 23.88 7.09 18.64
C GLY A 386 22.73 6.11 18.81
N ASN A 387 22.83 4.88 18.31
CA ASN A 387 21.78 3.87 18.42
C ASN A 387 21.88 3.13 19.77
N LEU A 388 20.73 2.74 20.32
CA LEU A 388 20.64 1.85 21.49
C LEU A 388 20.26 0.44 21.00
N CYS A 389 21.14 -0.53 21.13
CA CYS A 389 20.95 -1.90 20.68
C CYS A 389 21.03 -2.87 21.86
N VAL A 390 19.91 -3.35 22.38
CA VAL A 390 19.86 -4.13 23.64
C VAL A 390 19.08 -5.43 23.51
N GLY A 391 19.54 -6.49 24.18
CA GLY A 391 18.80 -7.77 24.27
C GLY A 391 19.13 -8.79 23.16
N MET A 392 20.05 -8.48 22.24
CA MET A 392 20.53 -9.43 21.21
C MET A 392 21.99 -9.83 21.47
N ASP A 393 22.43 -10.97 20.93
CA ASP A 393 23.80 -11.49 21.09
C ASP A 393 24.88 -10.55 20.54
N LYS A 394 24.54 -9.80 19.48
CA LYS A 394 25.42 -8.82 18.84
C LYS A 394 24.62 -7.55 18.55
N ALA A 395 25.15 -6.42 18.98
CA ALA A 395 24.50 -5.13 18.78
C ALA A 395 24.60 -4.64 17.33
N ILE A 396 25.81 -4.40 16.83
CA ILE A 396 26.05 -3.78 15.52
C ILE A 396 27.15 -4.54 14.76
N THR A 397 27.00 -4.67 13.44
CA THR A 397 28.05 -5.14 12.52
C THR A 397 28.26 -4.11 11.41
N VAL A 398 29.54 -3.84 11.10
CA VAL A 398 30.00 -2.93 10.04
C VAL A 398 30.98 -3.69 9.16
N VAL A 399 30.81 -3.62 7.84
CA VAL A 399 31.70 -4.25 6.84
C VAL A 399 32.32 -3.23 5.88
N GLY A 400 31.67 -2.09 5.70
CA GLY A 400 32.14 -1.04 4.80
C GLY A 400 33.45 -0.43 5.28
N ARG A 401 34.41 -0.28 4.36
CA ARG A 401 35.75 0.25 4.66
C ARG A 401 35.70 1.70 5.17
N ASN A 402 34.77 2.48 4.61
CA ASN A 402 34.55 3.89 4.89
C ASN A 402 33.33 4.12 5.78
N SER A 403 32.50 3.10 6.02
CA SER A 403 31.44 3.15 7.01
C SER A 403 31.98 3.40 8.43
N ARG A 404 31.17 4.04 9.25
CA ARG A 404 31.49 4.40 10.64
C ARG A 404 30.36 4.01 11.57
N ALA A 405 30.73 3.44 12.72
CA ALA A 405 29.81 3.20 13.82
C ALA A 405 30.31 3.91 15.09
N GLU A 406 29.59 4.94 15.53
CA GLU A 406 30.08 5.88 16.55
C GLU A 406 29.03 6.19 17.62
N GLY A 407 29.41 6.16 18.90
CA GLY A 407 28.52 6.56 20.00
C GLY A 407 27.30 5.65 20.21
N ASN A 408 27.33 4.41 19.74
CA ASN A 408 26.25 3.45 19.94
C ASN A 408 26.33 2.82 21.34
N LEU A 409 25.18 2.64 21.99
CA LEU A 409 25.02 1.97 23.27
C LEU A 409 24.58 0.52 23.02
N VAL A 410 25.25 -0.43 23.67
CA VAL A 410 25.07 -1.88 23.46
C VAL A 410 24.70 -2.60 24.74
#